data_AF-A0A4Q2YC44-F1
#
_entry.id   AF-A0A4Q2YC44-F1
#
_cell.length_a   1.000
_cell.length_b   1.000
_cell.length_c   1.000
_cell.angle_alpha   90.00
_cell.angle_beta   90.00
_cell.angle_gamma   90.00
#
_symmetry.space_group_name_H-M   'P 1'
#
loop_
_entity.id
_entity.type
_entity.pdbx_description
1 polymer ?
#
loop_
_entity_poly.entity_id
_entity_poly.type
_entity_poly.pdbx_seq_one_letter_code
_entity_poly.pdbx_strand_id
1 'polypeptide(L)'
;MKPVILLIPVAASAVFAADLITPGDPALAIDRDLAALINSDYPSNDSAASAIDRRTDTKYANTGGLYSGIIVTPAAGSSTVRSFVITTASDVPDRDPASWELYGTNDVVSSTDNSRGDAENWTLIESGTLDLPAARLTAGAAVAVTNETAYTSYRILFPTLRNAAAGILQFAEIQLYSTPNGSGAPVLSQNDAALAINLPALDSRSPDAEQVQNVLDSDPATKYLNFGKINTGFIVTPAAGATVAQSLIVTTANDAV
;
A
#
# COMPACT_ATOMS: atom_id res chain seq x y z
N MET A 1 42.90 -6.42 -6.41
CA MET A 1 41.65 -7.02 -6.92
C MET A 1 40.49 -6.26 -6.30
N LYS A 2 39.61 -5.67 -7.10
CA LYS A 2 38.40 -5.00 -6.60
C LYS A 2 37.41 -6.11 -6.21
N PRO A 3 36.92 -6.17 -4.96
CA PRO A 3 35.87 -7.11 -4.61
C PRO A 3 34.61 -6.73 -5.39
N VAL A 4 34.13 -7.66 -6.22
CA VAL A 4 32.83 -7.56 -6.89
C VAL A 4 31.81 -8.04 -5.87
N ILE A 5 31.03 -7.12 -5.30
CA ILE A 5 29.83 -7.49 -4.52
C ILE A 5 28.79 -7.92 -5.55
N LEU A 6 28.54 -9.23 -5.62
CA LEU A 6 27.41 -9.78 -6.34
C LEU A 6 26.15 -9.47 -5.50
N LEU A 7 25.50 -8.36 -5.83
CA LEU A 7 24.15 -8.08 -5.33
C LEU A 7 23.21 -9.01 -6.10
N ILE A 8 22.80 -10.11 -5.49
CA ILE A 8 21.67 -10.90 -5.99
C ILE A 8 20.42 -10.10 -5.60
N PRO A 9 19.64 -9.54 -6.54
CA PRO A 9 18.35 -8.98 -6.20
C PRO A 9 17.45 -10.15 -5.82
N VAL A 10 17.45 -10.51 -4.53
CA VAL A 10 16.26 -11.14 -3.97
C VAL A 10 15.21 -10.03 -4.06
N ALA A 11 14.17 -10.24 -4.85
CA ALA A 11 13.04 -9.31 -4.89
C ALA A 11 12.57 -9.14 -3.44
N ALA A 12 12.89 -8.00 -2.84
CA ALA A 12 12.27 -7.63 -1.58
C ALA A 12 10.78 -7.50 -1.90
N SER A 13 9.94 -8.25 -1.18
CA SER A 13 8.50 -7.99 -1.19
C SER A 13 8.31 -6.50 -0.92
N ALA A 14 7.45 -5.83 -1.71
CA ALA A 14 7.17 -4.42 -1.49
C ALA A 14 6.74 -4.23 -0.03
N VAL A 15 7.52 -3.44 0.73
CA VAL A 15 7.22 -3.20 2.14
C VAL A 15 6.38 -1.93 2.21
N PHE A 16 5.09 -2.10 2.43
CA PHE A 16 4.16 -1.00 2.64
C PHE A 16 4.02 -0.64 4.13
N ALA A 17 3.33 0.47 4.40
CA ALA A 17 3.06 0.98 5.74
C ALA A 17 2.16 0.04 6.56
N ALA A 18 1.90 0.45 7.79
CA ALA A 18 0.75 -0.05 8.52
C ALA A 18 -0.53 0.26 7.75
N ASP A 19 -1.28 -0.79 7.46
CA ASP A 19 -2.57 -0.74 6.80
C ASP A 19 -3.63 -0.13 7.73
N LEU A 20 -4.47 0.76 7.18
CA LEU A 20 -5.57 1.41 7.89
C LEU A 20 -6.73 0.47 8.14
N ILE A 21 -6.82 -0.62 7.37
CA ILE A 21 -7.78 -1.71 7.59
C ILE A 21 -7.06 -2.95 8.12
N THR A 22 -7.78 -3.78 8.86
CA THR A 22 -7.26 -4.98 9.53
C THR A 22 -8.20 -6.17 9.36
N PRO A 23 -7.69 -7.42 9.40
CA PRO A 23 -8.52 -8.62 9.40
C PRO A 23 -9.56 -8.55 10.52
N GLY A 24 -10.83 -8.69 10.14
CA GLY A 24 -11.97 -8.59 11.04
C GLY A 24 -12.69 -7.23 11.01
N ASP A 25 -12.16 -6.21 10.32
CA ASP A 25 -12.93 -5.01 10.01
C ASP A 25 -14.19 -5.40 9.20
N PRO A 26 -15.36 -4.75 9.45
CA PRO A 26 -16.54 -4.97 8.62
C PRO A 26 -16.26 -4.64 7.16
N ALA A 27 -16.48 -5.63 6.29
CA ALA A 27 -16.41 -5.50 4.84
C ALA A 27 -17.69 -6.08 4.20
N LEU A 28 -18.25 -5.35 3.24
CA LEU A 28 -19.47 -5.73 2.51
C LEU A 28 -19.18 -5.76 1.02
N ALA A 29 -19.63 -6.82 0.36
CA ALA A 29 -19.64 -6.90 -1.09
C ALA A 29 -20.76 -6.00 -1.64
N ILE A 30 -20.48 -5.28 -2.71
CA ILE A 30 -21.46 -4.40 -3.36
C ILE A 30 -21.36 -4.47 -4.87
N ASP A 31 -22.45 -4.14 -5.54
CA ASP A 31 -22.51 -3.96 -6.99
C ASP A 31 -23.43 -2.80 -7.38
N ARG A 32 -22.94 -1.89 -8.25
CA ARG A 32 -23.64 -0.65 -8.60
C ARG A 32 -24.18 -0.60 -10.02
N ASP A 33 -24.33 -1.75 -10.69
CA ASP A 33 -24.99 -1.79 -11.99
C ASP A 33 -26.41 -1.19 -11.96
N LEU A 34 -26.88 -0.73 -13.12
CA LEU A 34 -28.21 -0.12 -13.26
C LEU A 34 -29.30 -1.08 -12.77
N ALA A 35 -30.29 -0.51 -12.06
CA ALA A 35 -31.20 -1.11 -11.07
C ALA A 35 -31.98 -2.41 -11.40
N ALA A 36 -31.81 -3.03 -12.57
CA ALA A 36 -32.49 -4.27 -12.95
C ALA A 36 -31.68 -5.56 -12.66
N LEU A 37 -30.40 -5.45 -12.28
CA LEU A 37 -29.51 -6.61 -12.13
C LEU A 37 -28.56 -6.47 -10.93
N ILE A 38 -29.06 -6.18 -9.72
CA ILE A 38 -28.19 -6.37 -8.54
C ILE A 38 -27.85 -7.87 -8.48
N ASN A 39 -26.61 -8.20 -8.83
CA ASN A 39 -26.09 -9.55 -8.93
C ASN A 39 -24.76 -9.69 -8.17
N SER A 40 -24.50 -8.76 -7.22
CA SER A 40 -23.46 -8.95 -6.23
C SER A 40 -23.71 -10.27 -5.52
N ASP A 41 -22.78 -11.19 -5.70
CA ASP A 41 -22.75 -12.48 -5.03
C ASP A 41 -21.32 -12.98 -5.07
N TYR A 42 -20.98 -13.87 -4.14
CA TYR A 42 -19.64 -14.42 -4.02
C TYR A 42 -19.72 -15.90 -3.61
N PRO A 43 -18.82 -16.76 -4.13
CA PRO A 43 -18.66 -18.11 -3.60
C PRO A 43 -18.38 -18.08 -2.09
N SER A 44 -18.83 -19.07 -1.33
CA SER A 44 -18.84 -19.04 0.15
C SER A 44 -17.51 -18.75 0.86
N ASN A 45 -16.36 -18.85 0.17
CA ASN A 45 -15.02 -18.55 0.71
C ASN A 45 -14.37 -17.29 0.10
N ASP A 46 -15.04 -16.66 -0.85
CA ASP A 46 -14.51 -15.54 -1.64
C ASP A 46 -15.22 -14.22 -1.29
N SER A 47 -15.67 -14.07 -0.03
CA SER A 47 -16.40 -12.90 0.47
C SER A 47 -15.56 -11.62 0.51
N ALA A 48 -16.18 -10.47 0.72
CA ALA A 48 -15.47 -9.20 0.88
C ALA A 48 -14.48 -9.19 2.06
N ALA A 49 -14.68 -10.04 3.07
CA ALA A 49 -13.71 -10.19 4.16
C ALA A 49 -12.38 -10.82 3.69
N SER A 50 -12.42 -11.64 2.65
CA SER A 50 -11.24 -12.26 2.04
C SER A 50 -10.39 -11.26 1.23
N ALA A 51 -10.87 -10.02 1.04
CA ALA A 51 -10.08 -8.95 0.44
C ALA A 51 -9.21 -8.19 1.46
N ILE A 52 -9.36 -8.46 2.75
CA ILE A 52 -8.76 -7.68 3.84
C ILE A 52 -8.19 -8.59 4.95
N ASP A 53 -7.97 -9.88 4.67
CA ASP A 53 -7.60 -10.88 5.68
C ASP A 53 -6.08 -11.08 5.81
N ARG A 54 -5.29 -10.27 5.11
CA ARG A 54 -3.81 -10.30 5.03
C ARG A 54 -3.27 -11.61 4.48
N ARG A 55 -4.00 -12.22 3.56
CA ARG A 55 -3.69 -13.50 2.96
C ARG A 55 -3.74 -13.40 1.45
N THR A 56 -2.64 -13.76 0.81
CA THR A 56 -2.58 -13.80 -0.66
C THR A 56 -3.08 -15.13 -1.21
N ASP A 57 -3.31 -16.14 -0.36
CA ASP A 57 -3.84 -17.45 -0.77
C ASP A 57 -5.38 -17.53 -0.74
N THR A 58 -6.04 -16.46 -0.29
CA THR A 58 -7.49 -16.20 -0.37
C THR A 58 -7.77 -15.16 -1.45
N LYS A 59 -9.05 -14.96 -1.79
CA LYS A 59 -9.46 -13.92 -2.72
C LYS A 59 -10.86 -13.43 -2.40
N TYR A 60 -11.13 -12.17 -2.70
CA TYR A 60 -12.49 -11.71 -2.94
C TYR A 60 -12.83 -11.94 -4.41
N ALA A 61 -14.02 -12.48 -4.68
CA ALA A 61 -14.57 -12.59 -6.02
C ALA A 61 -16.04 -12.17 -6.01
N ASN A 62 -16.44 -11.30 -6.95
CA ASN A 62 -17.81 -10.83 -7.06
C ASN A 62 -18.37 -11.11 -8.45
N THR A 63 -19.49 -11.84 -8.52
CA THR A 63 -20.17 -12.22 -9.77
C THR A 63 -20.95 -11.10 -10.44
N GLY A 64 -21.04 -9.92 -9.80
CA GLY A 64 -21.50 -8.70 -10.45
C GLY A 64 -20.55 -8.24 -11.55
N GLY A 65 -19.24 -8.48 -11.36
CA GLY A 65 -18.23 -8.16 -12.37
C GLY A 65 -17.94 -6.67 -12.44
N LEU A 66 -18.40 -6.01 -13.50
CA LEU A 66 -18.22 -4.57 -13.67
C LEU A 66 -18.97 -3.83 -12.56
N TYR A 67 -18.46 -2.68 -12.12
CA TYR A 67 -19.05 -1.86 -11.05
C TYR A 67 -19.23 -2.56 -9.69
N SER A 68 -18.68 -3.76 -9.53
CA SER A 68 -18.57 -4.42 -8.25
C SER A 68 -17.45 -3.81 -7.40
N GLY A 69 -17.55 -3.94 -6.09
CA GLY A 69 -16.62 -3.31 -5.16
C GLY A 69 -16.80 -3.81 -3.73
N ILE A 70 -16.22 -3.07 -2.78
CA ILE A 70 -16.43 -3.30 -1.36
C ILE A 70 -16.72 -1.99 -0.62
N ILE A 71 -17.51 -2.10 0.46
CA ILE A 71 -17.52 -1.12 1.55
C ILE A 71 -16.67 -1.71 2.68
N VAL A 72 -15.77 -0.92 3.25
CA VAL A 72 -14.99 -1.29 4.43
C VAL A 72 -15.11 -0.23 5.52
N THR A 73 -15.23 -0.67 6.76
CA THR A 73 -15.29 0.21 7.95
C THR A 73 -14.10 -0.11 8.87
N PRO A 74 -13.02 0.67 8.83
CA PRO A 74 -11.90 0.51 9.75
C PRO A 74 -12.35 0.50 11.22
N ALA A 75 -12.11 -0.59 11.95
CA ALA A 75 -12.47 -0.66 13.38
C ALA A 75 -11.62 0.28 14.24
N ALA A 76 -10.46 0.71 13.73
CA ALA A 76 -9.62 1.74 14.35
C ALA A 76 -10.28 3.14 14.37
N GLY A 77 -11.35 3.33 13.59
CA GLY A 77 -12.12 4.58 13.53
C GLY A 77 -11.76 5.44 12.32
N SER A 78 -12.13 6.73 12.39
CA SER A 78 -11.94 7.69 11.30
C SER A 78 -10.47 7.83 10.92
N SER A 79 -10.17 7.71 9.63
CA SER A 79 -8.82 7.82 9.08
C SER A 79 -8.85 8.57 7.75
N THR A 80 -7.68 8.97 7.23
CA THR A 80 -7.55 9.60 5.90
C THR A 80 -6.76 8.68 4.98
N VAL A 81 -7.45 7.97 4.10
CA VAL A 81 -6.83 7.15 3.04
C VAL A 81 -6.20 8.05 1.98
N ARG A 82 -4.89 7.92 1.75
CA ARG A 82 -4.13 8.65 0.73
C ARG A 82 -3.44 7.75 -0.29
N SER A 83 -3.45 6.44 -0.09
CA SER A 83 -3.17 5.48 -1.15
C SER A 83 -3.77 4.13 -0.83
N PHE A 84 -3.79 3.26 -1.83
CA PHE A 84 -4.13 1.85 -1.66
C PHE A 84 -3.24 0.96 -2.52
N VAL A 85 -3.15 -0.32 -2.15
CA VAL A 85 -2.48 -1.37 -2.92
C VAL A 85 -3.44 -2.53 -3.09
N ILE A 86 -3.48 -3.11 -4.28
CA ILE A 86 -4.25 -4.33 -4.57
C ILE A 86 -3.27 -5.45 -4.92
N THR A 87 -3.52 -6.64 -4.38
CA THR A 87 -2.81 -7.88 -4.74
C THR A 87 -3.67 -8.71 -5.67
N THR A 88 -3.10 -9.19 -6.78
CA THR A 88 -3.83 -10.03 -7.73
C THR A 88 -4.21 -11.38 -7.11
N ALA A 89 -5.42 -11.88 -7.40
CA ALA A 89 -5.90 -13.20 -6.95
C ALA A 89 -5.12 -14.38 -7.58
N SER A 90 -5.55 -15.62 -7.37
CA SER A 90 -4.90 -16.84 -7.89
C SER A 90 -5.32 -17.26 -9.31
N ASP A 91 -6.49 -16.83 -9.82
CA ASP A 91 -7.10 -17.41 -11.03
C ASP A 91 -6.57 -16.76 -12.33
N VAL A 92 -7.43 -16.12 -13.15
CA VAL A 92 -7.09 -15.57 -14.47
C VAL A 92 -7.01 -14.04 -14.51
N PRO A 93 -5.99 -13.43 -15.14
CA PRO A 93 -5.78 -11.97 -15.12
C PRO A 93 -6.97 -11.15 -15.65
N ASP A 94 -7.78 -11.74 -16.53
CA ASP A 94 -8.95 -11.11 -17.16
C ASP A 94 -9.97 -10.52 -16.17
N ARG A 95 -10.07 -11.10 -14.97
CA ARG A 95 -11.02 -10.72 -13.91
C ARG A 95 -10.49 -9.67 -12.94
N ASP A 96 -9.22 -9.27 -13.11
CA ASP A 96 -8.62 -8.28 -12.23
C ASP A 96 -9.19 -6.88 -12.57
N PRO A 97 -9.37 -5.99 -11.58
CA PRO A 97 -9.87 -4.63 -11.81
C PRO A 97 -8.89 -3.81 -12.67
N ALA A 98 -9.45 -2.89 -13.48
CA ALA A 98 -8.69 -2.03 -14.40
C ALA A 98 -9.02 -0.52 -14.24
N SER A 99 -10.01 -0.17 -13.43
CA SER A 99 -10.29 1.19 -12.99
C SER A 99 -10.89 1.16 -11.60
N TRP A 100 -10.85 2.30 -10.91
CA TRP A 100 -11.33 2.42 -9.55
C TRP A 100 -12.02 3.77 -9.31
N GLU A 101 -12.93 3.78 -8.35
CA GLU A 101 -13.51 4.98 -7.75
C GLU A 101 -13.50 4.80 -6.23
N LEU A 102 -12.88 5.73 -5.52
CA LEU A 102 -12.82 5.71 -4.06
C LEU A 102 -13.77 6.77 -3.50
N TYR A 103 -14.61 6.36 -2.55
CA TYR A 103 -15.55 7.22 -1.84
C TYR A 103 -15.32 7.13 -0.34
N GLY A 104 -15.67 8.20 0.36
CA GLY A 104 -15.70 8.25 1.82
C GLY A 104 -17.09 8.62 2.34
N THR A 105 -17.44 8.12 3.52
CA THR A 105 -18.61 8.56 4.29
C THR A 105 -18.31 8.60 5.79
N ASN A 106 -19.03 9.47 6.50
CA ASN A 106 -19.08 9.51 7.96
C ASN A 106 -20.47 9.11 8.49
N ASP A 107 -21.37 8.67 7.60
CA ASP A 107 -22.65 8.09 7.99
C ASP A 107 -22.41 6.68 8.58
N VAL A 108 -23.30 6.26 9.47
CA VAL A 108 -23.32 4.86 9.93
C VAL A 108 -23.72 3.97 8.75
N VAL A 109 -22.88 2.97 8.44
CA VAL A 109 -23.16 2.02 7.35
C VAL A 109 -24.41 1.20 7.69
N SER A 110 -25.43 1.36 6.86
CA SER A 110 -26.72 0.67 6.89
C SER A 110 -26.95 -0.22 5.66
N SER A 111 -26.13 -0.04 4.61
CA SER A 111 -26.02 -0.94 3.47
C SER A 111 -25.79 -2.38 3.96
N THR A 112 -26.47 -3.34 3.33
CA THR A 112 -26.28 -4.76 3.62
C THR A 112 -25.23 -5.36 2.69
N ASP A 113 -24.71 -6.52 3.06
CA ASP A 113 -23.89 -7.32 2.16
C ASP A 113 -24.65 -7.65 0.87
N ASN A 114 -23.93 -7.72 -0.24
CA ASN A 114 -24.45 -7.93 -1.59
C ASN A 114 -25.50 -6.90 -2.06
N SER A 115 -25.48 -5.68 -1.50
CA SER A 115 -26.37 -4.59 -1.90
C SER A 115 -25.74 -3.66 -2.94
N ARG A 116 -26.43 -2.57 -3.27
CA ARG A 116 -25.86 -1.48 -4.08
C ARG A 116 -24.83 -0.63 -3.33
N GLY A 117 -24.78 -0.75 -2.01
CA GLY A 117 -23.90 0.09 -1.18
C GLY A 117 -24.22 1.58 -1.27
N ASP A 118 -25.48 1.96 -1.45
CA ASP A 118 -25.93 3.36 -1.65
C ASP A 118 -26.91 3.86 -0.57
N ALA A 119 -26.93 3.20 0.59
CA ALA A 119 -27.76 3.62 1.73
C ALA A 119 -27.17 4.80 2.53
N GLU A 120 -25.90 5.15 2.27
CA GLU A 120 -25.18 6.26 2.90
C GLU A 120 -24.94 7.42 1.92
N ASN A 121 -24.68 8.61 2.45
CA ASN A 121 -24.18 9.73 1.66
C ASN A 121 -22.69 9.54 1.38
N TRP A 122 -22.37 9.09 0.16
CA TRP A 122 -20.99 8.86 -0.28
C TRP A 122 -20.42 10.07 -1.01
N THR A 123 -19.26 10.54 -0.56
CA THR A 123 -18.49 11.58 -1.24
C THR A 123 -17.42 10.93 -2.10
N LEU A 124 -17.43 11.18 -3.42
CA LEU A 124 -16.34 10.75 -4.30
C LEU A 124 -15.06 11.47 -3.87
N ILE A 125 -14.02 10.70 -3.56
CA ILE A 125 -12.69 11.23 -3.25
C ILE A 125 -11.92 11.39 -4.55
N GLU A 126 -11.77 10.30 -5.30
CA GLU A 126 -11.06 10.29 -6.58
C GLU A 126 -11.41 9.03 -7.38
N SER A 127 -11.06 9.04 -8.65
CA SER A 127 -11.19 7.89 -9.55
C SER A 127 -10.01 7.83 -10.51
N GLY A 128 -9.67 6.64 -10.99
CA GLY A 128 -8.55 6.49 -11.92
C GLY A 128 -8.52 5.13 -12.62
N THR A 129 -7.48 4.93 -13.42
CA THR A 129 -7.16 3.64 -14.01
C THR A 129 -6.30 2.82 -13.05
N LEU A 130 -6.32 1.50 -13.24
CA LEU A 130 -5.53 0.56 -12.48
C LEU A 130 -4.74 -0.35 -13.43
N ASP A 131 -3.42 -0.42 -13.24
CA ASP A 131 -2.54 -1.31 -14.00
C ASP A 131 -1.91 -2.34 -13.06
N LEU A 132 -2.64 -3.45 -12.84
CA LEU A 132 -2.16 -4.53 -12.00
C LEU A 132 -1.15 -5.41 -12.74
N PRO A 133 -0.21 -6.06 -12.03
CA PRO A 133 0.66 -7.06 -12.62
C PRO A 133 -0.14 -8.21 -13.28
N ALA A 134 0.41 -8.81 -14.33
CA ALA A 134 -0.15 -10.06 -14.88
C ALA A 134 0.22 -11.29 -14.02
N ALA A 135 1.30 -11.18 -13.23
CA ALA A 135 1.67 -12.20 -12.26
C ALA A 135 0.59 -12.34 -11.18
N ARG A 136 0.28 -13.57 -10.78
CA ARG A 136 -0.72 -13.88 -9.76
C ARG A 136 -0.13 -13.77 -8.36
N LEU A 137 -1.00 -13.59 -7.35
CA LEU A 137 -0.59 -13.46 -5.95
C LEU A 137 0.45 -12.35 -5.74
N THR A 138 0.39 -11.31 -6.56
CA THR A 138 1.42 -10.28 -6.66
C THR A 138 0.81 -8.92 -6.34
N ALA A 139 1.41 -8.21 -5.38
CA ALA A 139 1.03 -6.84 -5.05
C ALA A 139 1.33 -5.90 -6.23
N GLY A 140 0.37 -5.04 -6.55
CA GLY A 140 0.59 -3.93 -7.48
C GLY A 140 1.41 -2.79 -6.86
N ALA A 141 1.64 -1.74 -7.64
CA ALA A 141 2.16 -0.48 -7.11
C ALA A 141 1.12 0.21 -6.23
N ALA A 142 1.57 1.04 -5.29
CA ALA A 142 0.68 1.92 -4.54
C ALA A 142 0.02 2.94 -5.49
N VAL A 143 -1.29 3.05 -5.40
CA VAL A 143 -2.09 4.05 -6.12
C VAL A 143 -2.33 5.21 -5.17
N ALA A 144 -1.74 6.36 -5.48
CA ALA A 144 -1.93 7.59 -4.73
C ALA A 144 -3.36 8.14 -4.91
N VAL A 145 -3.90 8.71 -3.83
CA VAL A 145 -5.20 9.38 -3.81
C VAL A 145 -5.06 10.74 -3.12
N THR A 146 -5.63 11.76 -3.73
CA THR A 146 -5.67 13.13 -3.20
C THR A 146 -6.85 13.27 -2.24
N ASN A 147 -6.69 12.73 -1.03
CA ASN A 147 -7.66 12.88 0.05
C ASN A 147 -7.08 13.71 1.20
N GLU A 148 -7.86 14.67 1.66
CA GLU A 148 -7.56 15.51 2.82
C GLU A 148 -8.62 15.39 3.92
N THR A 149 -9.69 14.61 3.69
CA THR A 149 -10.80 14.43 4.63
C THR A 149 -10.75 13.03 5.25
N ALA A 150 -10.92 12.98 6.57
CA ALA A 150 -11.03 11.72 7.30
C ALA A 150 -12.46 11.16 7.22
N TYR A 151 -12.58 9.85 7.01
CA TYR A 151 -13.85 9.14 6.90
C TYR A 151 -13.86 7.91 7.81
N THR A 152 -15.03 7.55 8.33
CA THR A 152 -15.22 6.32 9.14
C THR A 152 -15.39 5.07 8.29
N SER A 153 -15.86 5.22 7.05
CA SER A 153 -16.03 4.11 6.11
C SER A 153 -15.65 4.53 4.69
N TYR A 154 -15.13 3.57 3.94
CA TYR A 154 -14.71 3.76 2.55
C TYR A 154 -15.46 2.79 1.65
N ARG A 155 -15.81 3.27 0.45
CA ARG A 155 -16.34 2.43 -0.62
C ARG A 155 -15.41 2.53 -1.81
N ILE A 156 -14.88 1.41 -2.26
CA ILE A 156 -14.14 1.33 -3.51
C ILE A 156 -14.96 0.53 -4.52
N LEU A 157 -15.16 1.12 -5.70
CA LEU A 157 -15.81 0.48 -6.84
C LEU A 157 -14.78 0.23 -7.92
N PHE A 158 -14.99 -0.83 -8.69
CA PHE A 158 -14.18 -1.15 -9.87
C PHE A 158 -15.05 -1.12 -11.13
N PRO A 159 -15.20 0.05 -11.79
CA PRO A 159 -16.06 0.18 -12.96
C PRO A 159 -15.67 -0.73 -14.14
N THR A 160 -14.39 -1.05 -14.28
CA THR A 160 -13.89 -1.89 -15.37
C THR A 160 -12.96 -3.00 -14.88
N LEU A 161 -12.92 -4.08 -15.63
CA LEU A 161 -11.99 -5.19 -15.49
C LEU A 161 -10.97 -5.17 -16.64
N ARG A 162 -9.84 -5.87 -16.46
CA ARG A 162 -8.83 -6.03 -17.51
C ARG A 162 -9.44 -6.59 -18.80
N ASN A 163 -10.41 -7.51 -18.67
CA ASN A 163 -11.28 -7.94 -19.75
C ASN A 163 -12.75 -7.72 -19.36
N ALA A 164 -13.43 -6.80 -20.05
CA ALA A 164 -14.84 -6.48 -19.77
C ALA A 164 -15.79 -7.68 -19.94
N ALA A 165 -15.39 -8.72 -20.70
CA ALA A 165 -16.18 -9.94 -20.87
C ALA A 165 -15.97 -11.00 -19.78
N ALA A 166 -15.13 -10.73 -18.77
CA ALA A 166 -14.79 -11.71 -17.73
C ALA A 166 -15.96 -12.04 -16.79
N GLY A 167 -16.92 -11.11 -16.64
CA GLY A 167 -18.18 -11.28 -15.89
C GLY A 167 -18.04 -11.46 -14.39
N ILE A 168 -16.82 -11.43 -13.84
CA ILE A 168 -16.50 -11.61 -12.42
C ILE A 168 -15.32 -10.72 -12.09
N LEU A 169 -15.42 -9.97 -10.98
CA LEU A 169 -14.30 -9.24 -10.37
C LEU A 169 -13.54 -10.18 -9.45
N GLN A 170 -12.21 -10.06 -9.35
CA GLN A 170 -11.46 -10.69 -8.27
C GLN A 170 -10.17 -9.95 -7.89
N PHE A 171 -9.75 -10.11 -6.64
CA PHE A 171 -8.41 -9.77 -6.15
C PHE A 171 -8.14 -10.48 -4.82
N ALA A 172 -6.87 -10.66 -4.46
CA ALA A 172 -6.48 -11.33 -3.22
C ALA A 172 -6.59 -10.39 -2.01
N GLU A 173 -6.05 -9.18 -2.13
CA GLU A 173 -5.98 -8.22 -1.02
C GLU A 173 -6.19 -6.80 -1.52
N ILE A 174 -6.75 -5.97 -0.67
CA ILE A 174 -6.64 -4.52 -0.74
C ILE A 174 -6.19 -3.99 0.61
N GLN A 175 -5.25 -3.06 0.57
CA GLN A 175 -4.70 -2.40 1.76
C GLN A 175 -4.75 -0.90 1.57
N LEU A 176 -5.05 -0.15 2.62
CA LEU A 176 -5.25 1.29 2.59
C LEU A 176 -4.20 1.99 3.46
N TYR A 177 -3.65 3.11 2.99
CA TYR A 177 -2.55 3.79 3.68
C TYR A 177 -2.79 5.28 3.84
N SER A 178 -2.22 5.86 4.89
CA SER A 178 -2.32 7.30 5.19
C SER A 178 -1.31 8.17 4.44
N THR A 179 -0.37 7.57 3.70
CA THR A 179 0.63 8.27 2.90
C THR A 179 0.36 8.06 1.40
N PRO A 180 0.81 8.97 0.51
CA PRO A 180 0.53 8.86 -0.93
C PRO A 180 1.22 7.70 -1.66
N ASN A 181 2.30 7.15 -1.12
CA ASN A 181 3.12 6.11 -1.75
C ASN A 181 2.99 4.74 -1.05
N GLY A 182 2.02 4.60 -0.15
CA GLY A 182 1.86 3.42 0.69
C GLY A 182 3.02 3.16 1.65
N SER A 183 3.95 4.09 1.86
CA SER A 183 5.05 3.92 2.83
C SER A 183 4.63 4.36 4.23
N GLY A 184 5.27 3.82 5.27
CA GLY A 184 5.09 4.33 6.63
C GLY A 184 5.43 5.82 6.71
N ALA A 185 4.88 6.50 7.72
CA ALA A 185 5.44 7.78 8.14
C ALA A 185 6.91 7.55 8.51
N PRO A 186 7.85 8.42 8.08
CA PRO A 186 9.24 8.30 8.48
C PRO A 186 9.35 8.28 10.00
N VAL A 187 9.95 7.22 10.54
CA VAL A 187 10.27 7.15 11.98
C VAL A 187 11.53 7.95 12.32
N LEU A 188 12.30 8.30 11.29
CA LEU A 188 13.49 9.14 11.39
C LEU A 188 13.18 10.55 10.86
N SER A 189 13.85 11.54 11.44
CA SER A 189 13.73 12.96 11.07
C SER A 189 15.10 13.60 10.88
N GLN A 190 15.14 14.75 10.21
CA GLN A 190 16.36 15.55 10.03
C GLN A 190 17.01 16.00 11.35
N ASN A 191 16.26 15.97 12.46
CA ASN A 191 16.77 16.37 13.78
C ASN A 191 17.35 15.19 14.59
N ASP A 192 17.29 13.97 14.07
CA ASP A 192 17.79 12.82 14.81
C ASP A 192 19.32 12.78 14.79
N ALA A 193 19.91 12.36 15.91
CA ALA A 193 21.35 12.23 15.99
C ALA A 193 21.79 10.97 15.22
N ALA A 194 22.68 11.15 14.25
CA ALA A 194 23.29 10.06 13.49
C ALA A 194 24.79 9.95 13.78
N LEU A 195 25.29 8.72 13.93
CA LEU A 195 26.70 8.40 14.16
C LEU A 195 27.18 7.39 13.12
N ALA A 196 28.29 7.71 12.46
CA ALA A 196 28.96 6.81 11.53
C ALA A 196 29.59 5.63 12.30
N ILE A 197 29.43 4.41 11.79
CA ILE A 197 30.06 3.22 12.36
C ILE A 197 30.82 2.41 11.32
N ASN A 198 31.83 1.70 11.78
CA ASN A 198 32.52 0.63 11.09
C ASN A 198 32.81 -0.46 12.13
N LEU A 199 32.64 -1.74 11.77
CA LEU A 199 32.81 -2.86 12.70
C LEU A 199 33.64 -3.98 12.09
N PRO A 200 34.58 -4.59 12.84
CA PRO A 200 35.04 -4.21 14.19
C PRO A 200 36.04 -3.04 14.19
N ALA A 201 36.43 -2.53 13.02
CA ALA A 201 37.42 -1.46 12.89
C ALA A 201 36.80 -0.09 13.15
N LEU A 202 37.52 0.83 13.80
CA LEU A 202 37.05 2.18 14.08
C LEU A 202 37.39 3.18 12.96
N ASP A 203 37.23 2.77 11.69
CA ASP A 203 37.43 3.66 10.55
C ASP A 203 36.10 4.09 9.95
N SER A 204 35.52 5.14 10.50
CA SER A 204 34.25 5.73 10.06
C SER A 204 34.42 7.14 9.48
N ARG A 205 35.58 7.42 8.89
CA ARG A 205 35.87 8.73 8.31
C ARG A 205 35.02 8.97 7.05
N SER A 206 34.57 10.21 6.92
CA SER A 206 33.82 10.75 5.79
C SER A 206 34.47 12.06 5.33
N PRO A 207 34.41 12.41 4.03
CA PRO A 207 34.81 13.76 3.59
C PRO A 207 33.79 14.80 4.07
N ASP A 208 34.22 16.06 4.18
CA ASP A 208 33.45 17.13 4.86
C ASP A 208 32.02 17.32 4.33
N ALA A 209 31.79 17.11 3.03
CA ALA A 209 30.48 17.27 2.40
C ALA A 209 29.61 15.99 2.38
N GLU A 210 30.12 14.85 2.85
CA GLU A 210 29.44 13.55 2.74
C GLU A 210 29.34 12.84 4.10
N GLN A 211 29.06 13.63 5.14
CA GLN A 211 28.98 13.17 6.52
C GLN A 211 27.70 12.37 6.79
N VAL A 212 27.65 11.67 7.92
CA VAL A 212 26.53 10.78 8.28
C VAL A 212 25.19 11.50 8.42
N GLN A 213 25.17 12.81 8.66
CA GLN A 213 23.94 13.60 8.76
C GLN A 213 23.17 13.66 7.43
N ASN A 214 23.86 13.49 6.31
CA ASN A 214 23.25 13.47 4.99
C ASN A 214 22.32 12.27 4.76
N VAL A 215 22.34 11.24 5.64
CA VAL A 215 21.36 10.15 5.55
C VAL A 215 19.94 10.57 5.99
N LEU A 216 19.78 11.74 6.62
CA LEU A 216 18.53 12.23 7.21
C LEU A 216 18.12 13.63 6.73
N ASP A 217 18.88 14.25 5.82
CA ASP A 217 18.66 15.65 5.42
C ASP A 217 17.55 15.87 4.40
N SER A 218 16.94 14.79 3.90
CA SER A 218 15.91 14.80 2.86
C SER A 218 16.34 15.46 1.54
N ASP A 219 17.65 15.61 1.31
CA ASP A 219 18.20 16.17 0.08
C ASP A 219 18.83 15.05 -0.77
N PRO A 220 18.20 14.62 -1.89
CA PRO A 220 18.77 13.59 -2.74
C PRO A 220 20.04 14.04 -3.49
N ALA A 221 20.42 15.32 -3.41
CA ALA A 221 21.66 15.84 -3.97
C ALA A 221 22.87 15.69 -3.03
N THR A 222 22.67 15.34 -1.76
CA THR A 222 23.75 15.00 -0.83
C THR A 222 23.84 13.47 -0.68
N LYS A 223 24.91 13.00 -0.03
CA LYS A 223 25.12 11.57 0.22
C LYS A 223 25.97 11.37 1.45
N TYR A 224 25.90 10.17 2.01
CA TYR A 224 26.82 9.69 3.03
C TYR A 224 27.87 8.76 2.42
N LEU A 225 29.15 9.09 2.61
CA LEU A 225 30.27 8.22 2.22
C LEU A 225 31.09 7.83 3.44
N ASN A 226 31.38 6.54 3.59
CA ASN A 226 32.20 6.01 4.67
C ASN A 226 33.44 5.28 4.11
N PHE A 227 34.64 5.76 4.46
CA PHE A 227 35.90 5.18 3.98
C PHE A 227 36.26 3.83 4.61
N GLY A 228 35.56 3.40 5.66
CA GLY A 228 35.69 2.06 6.24
C GLY A 228 35.27 0.92 5.32
N LYS A 229 34.55 1.23 4.23
CA LYS A 229 34.07 0.28 3.20
C LYS A 229 33.18 -0.82 3.78
N ILE A 230 33.73 -2.02 3.97
CA ILE A 230 32.98 -3.20 4.40
C ILE A 230 32.63 -3.06 5.88
N ASN A 231 31.44 -3.54 6.26
CA ASN A 231 30.89 -3.43 7.61
C ASN A 231 30.81 -1.97 8.11
N THR A 232 30.48 -1.05 7.21
CA THR A 232 30.12 0.32 7.56
C THR A 232 28.61 0.46 7.67
N GLY A 233 28.18 1.49 8.41
CA GLY A 233 26.78 1.83 8.57
C GLY A 233 26.65 3.07 9.42
N PHE A 234 25.49 3.24 10.03
CA PHE A 234 25.22 4.33 10.95
C PHE A 234 24.29 3.88 12.08
N ILE A 235 24.36 4.58 13.20
CA ILE A 235 23.40 4.50 14.30
C ILE A 235 22.58 5.78 14.26
N VAL A 236 21.25 5.67 14.32
CA VAL A 236 20.37 6.83 14.51
C VAL A 236 19.70 6.74 15.87
N THR A 237 19.63 7.87 16.58
CA THR A 237 18.85 8.02 17.80
C THR A 237 17.65 8.91 17.50
N PRO A 238 16.44 8.34 17.36
CA PRO A 238 15.24 9.14 17.06
C PRO A 238 14.95 10.13 18.19
N ALA A 239 14.85 11.42 17.86
CA ALA A 239 14.51 12.46 18.82
C ALA A 239 13.06 12.30 19.33
N ALA A 240 12.19 11.65 18.55
CA ALA A 240 10.83 11.31 18.92
C ALA A 240 10.74 10.20 19.99
N GLY A 241 11.86 9.54 20.33
CA GLY A 241 11.90 8.43 21.28
C GLY A 241 11.73 7.06 20.60
N ALA A 242 11.37 6.04 21.39
CA ALA A 242 11.27 4.66 20.89
C ALA A 242 10.12 4.51 19.88
N THR A 243 10.45 4.00 18.69
CA THR A 243 9.51 3.71 17.61
C THR A 243 9.75 2.30 17.06
N VAL A 244 8.75 1.72 16.41
CA VAL A 244 8.88 0.44 15.71
C VAL A 244 9.24 0.71 14.25
N ALA A 245 10.42 0.29 13.82
CA ALA A 245 10.79 0.29 12.41
C ALA A 245 10.20 -0.94 11.72
N GLN A 246 9.35 -0.74 10.71
CA GLN A 246 8.71 -1.81 9.94
C GLN A 246 9.32 -1.99 8.55
N SER A 247 9.92 -0.93 8.00
CA SER A 247 10.56 -0.92 6.69
C SER A 247 11.80 -0.04 6.68
N LEU A 248 12.67 -0.23 5.68
CA LEU A 248 13.82 0.61 5.41
C LEU A 248 13.75 1.08 3.96
N ILE A 249 13.86 2.39 3.76
CA ILE A 249 13.99 3.01 2.44
C ILE A 249 15.40 3.59 2.36
N VAL A 250 16.10 3.33 1.26
CA VAL A 250 17.42 3.89 0.96
C VAL A 250 17.37 4.54 -0.42
N THR A 251 17.72 5.82 -0.48
CA THR A 251 17.88 6.55 -1.74
C THR A 251 19.30 6.34 -2.26
N THR A 252 19.44 6.00 -3.54
CA THR A 252 20.76 5.81 -4.16
C THR A 252 21.55 7.11 -4.19
N ALA A 253 22.84 7.04 -3.88
CA ALA A 253 23.74 8.19 -3.92
C ALA A 253 23.93 8.71 -5.36
N ASN A 254 24.22 10.00 -5.49
CA ASN A 254 24.34 10.73 -6.75
C ASN A 254 25.72 10.62 -7.44
N ASP A 255 26.46 9.54 -7.23
CA ASP A 255 27.77 9.34 -7.88
C ASP A 255 27.65 8.84 -9.31
N ALA A 256 28.56 9.30 -10.18
CA ALA A 256 28.71 8.77 -11.53
C ALA A 256 29.26 7.34 -11.49
N VAL A 257 28.68 6.46 -12.32
CA VAL A 257 29.09 5.06 -12.50
C VAL A 257 30.40 4.96 -13.26
#